data_AF-A0A838I8Q7-F1
#
_entry.id   AF-A0A838I8Q7-F1
#
_cell.length_a   1.000
_cell.length_b   1.000
_cell.length_c   1.000
_cell.angle_alpha   90.00
_cell.angle_beta   90.00
_cell.angle_gamma   90.00
#
_symmetry.space_group_name_H-M   'P 1'
#
loop_
_entity.id
_entity.type
_entity.pdbx_description
1 polymer ?
#
loop_
_entity_poly.entity_id
_entity_poly.type
_entity_poly.pdbx_seq_one_letter_code
_entity_poly.pdbx_strand_id
1 'polypeptide(L)'
;SVRPNADALVSAPQEWDEVPDAEMQDFRLDTVPTRLAERGDPSAGLHERTGSLDALLELAARDEREGLGDAPWPPHFGKQRGEPKRVQPSRAKRTD
;
A
#
# COMPACT_ATOMS: atom_id res chain seq x y z
N SER A 1 -12.66 4.14 2.91
CA SER A 1 -13.28 4.32 4.24
C SER A 1 -13.10 5.76 4.71
N VAL A 2 -13.95 6.24 5.63
CA VAL A 2 -13.74 7.56 6.28
C VAL A 2 -12.57 7.47 7.27
N ARG A 3 -11.71 8.48 7.27
CA ARG A 3 -10.57 8.62 8.16
C ARG A 3 -10.98 9.42 9.40
N PRO A 4 -10.50 9.07 10.61
CA PRO A 4 -10.84 9.78 11.84
C PRO A 4 -10.04 11.08 11.97
N ASN A 5 -10.34 12.05 11.11
CA ASN A 5 -9.78 13.40 11.15
C ASN A 5 -10.89 14.46 11.05
N ALA A 6 -10.54 15.72 11.34
CA ALA A 6 -11.49 16.81 11.38
C ALA A 6 -12.19 17.06 10.03
N ASP A 7 -11.50 16.76 8.93
CA ASP A 7 -11.98 16.99 7.56
C ASP A 7 -12.81 15.82 7.01
N ALA A 8 -13.01 14.76 7.80
CA ALA A 8 -13.74 13.54 7.40
C ALA A 8 -13.27 12.99 6.04
N LEU A 9 -11.96 12.96 5.81
CA LEU A 9 -11.37 12.50 4.55
C LEU A 9 -11.75 11.05 4.28
N VAL A 10 -11.84 10.68 3.00
CA VAL A 10 -12.20 9.34 2.56
C VAL A 10 -11.05 8.77 1.76
N SER A 11 -10.58 7.58 2.14
CA SER A 11 -9.83 6.74 1.19
C SER A 11 -10.84 6.22 0.16
N ALA A 12 -10.79 6.83 -1.03
CA ALA A 12 -11.71 6.61 -2.14
C ALA A 12 -10.95 6.06 -3.36
N PRO A 13 -11.53 5.14 -4.14
CA PRO A 13 -10.99 4.73 -5.44
C PRO A 13 -10.94 5.90 -6.43
N GLN A 14 -9.95 5.86 -7.32
CA GLN A 14 -9.69 6.87 -8.35
C GLN A 14 -9.20 6.17 -9.62
N GLU A 15 -9.36 6.84 -10.76
CA GLU A 15 -8.72 6.44 -12.02
C GLU A 15 -7.24 6.86 -12.02
N TRP A 16 -6.41 6.18 -12.82
CA TRP A 16 -4.97 6.42 -12.87
C TRP A 16 -4.58 7.81 -13.39
N ASP A 17 -5.38 8.37 -14.28
CA ASP A 17 -5.17 9.71 -14.85
C ASP A 17 -5.44 10.84 -13.85
N GLU A 18 -6.16 10.55 -12.76
CA GLU A 18 -6.47 11.52 -11.70
C GLU A 18 -5.35 11.66 -10.67
N VAL A 19 -4.49 10.64 -10.52
CA VAL A 19 -3.45 10.57 -9.47
C VAL A 19 -2.49 11.77 -9.48
N PRO A 20 -1.99 12.27 -10.64
CA PRO A 20 -1.03 13.38 -10.66
C PRO A 20 -1.56 14.69 -10.07
N ASP A 21 -2.88 14.92 -10.15
CA ASP A 21 -3.53 16.18 -9.78
C ASP A 21 -4.43 16.06 -8.52
N ALA A 22 -4.45 14.87 -7.90
CA ALA A 22 -5.35 14.57 -6.80
C ALA A 22 -4.96 15.28 -5.50
N GLU A 23 -5.89 16.05 -4.95
CA GLU A 23 -5.75 16.63 -3.61
C GLU A 23 -6.61 15.86 -2.59
N MET A 24 -6.11 15.71 -1.36
CA MET A 24 -6.84 14.94 -0.34
C MET A 24 -8.25 15.50 -0.07
N GLN A 25 -8.40 16.81 -0.20
CA GLN A 25 -9.63 17.56 0.07
C GLN A 25 -10.73 17.30 -0.97
N ASP A 26 -10.38 16.72 -2.12
CA ASP A 26 -11.36 16.29 -3.11
C ASP A 26 -12.14 15.04 -2.62
N PHE A 27 -11.58 14.31 -1.66
CA PHE A 27 -12.10 13.04 -1.15
C PHE A 27 -12.54 13.18 0.30
N ARG A 28 -13.75 13.67 0.51
CA ARG A 28 -14.40 13.79 1.82
C ARG A 28 -15.71 13.02 1.85
N LEU A 29 -16.21 12.80 3.07
CA LEU A 29 -17.48 12.10 3.29
C LEU A 29 -18.64 12.73 2.50
N ASP A 30 -18.63 14.06 2.35
CA ASP A 30 -19.69 14.81 1.66
C ASP A 30 -19.45 15.02 0.16
N THR A 31 -18.26 14.74 -0.38
CA THR A 31 -17.96 14.88 -1.82
C THR A 31 -17.99 13.55 -2.57
N VAL A 32 -17.54 12.46 -1.93
CA VAL A 32 -17.40 11.14 -2.57
C VAL A 32 -18.72 10.56 -3.11
N PRO A 33 -19.88 10.67 -2.44
CA PRO A 33 -21.13 10.13 -2.97
C PRO A 33 -21.53 10.71 -4.34
N THR A 34 -21.45 12.04 -4.49
CA THR A 34 -21.73 12.72 -5.77
C THR A 34 -20.76 12.28 -6.85
N ARG A 35 -19.47 12.24 -6.51
CA ARG A 35 -18.41 11.79 -7.43
C ARG A 35 -18.68 10.39 -7.98
N LEU A 36 -19.05 9.42 -7.14
CA LEU A 36 -19.36 8.06 -7.57
C LEU A 36 -20.63 8.02 -8.44
N ALA A 37 -21.63 8.85 -8.15
CA ALA A 37 -22.83 8.94 -8.98
C ALA A 37 -22.54 9.52 -10.37
N GLU A 38 -21.62 10.47 -10.47
CA GLU A 38 -21.27 11.13 -11.73
C GLU A 38 -20.28 10.32 -12.58
N ARG A 39 -19.31 9.67 -11.94
CA ARG A 39 -18.18 9.00 -12.62
C ARG A 39 -18.29 7.48 -12.65
N GLY A 40 -19.14 6.88 -11.82
CA GLY A 40 -19.19 5.45 -11.60
C GLY A 40 -18.13 4.97 -10.60
N ASP A 41 -17.90 3.66 -10.57
CA ASP A 41 -16.93 3.00 -9.70
C ASP A 41 -15.62 2.71 -10.47
N PRO A 42 -14.51 3.41 -10.18
CA PRO A 42 -13.21 3.16 -10.81
C PRO A 42 -12.68 1.74 -10.58
N SER A 43 -13.18 1.05 -9.55
CA SER A 43 -12.77 -0.31 -9.20
C SER A 43 -13.64 -1.41 -9.79
N ALA A 44 -14.63 -1.08 -10.63
CA ALA A 44 -15.58 -2.06 -11.17
C ALA A 44 -14.90 -3.26 -11.87
N GLY A 45 -13.79 -3.01 -12.58
CA GLY A 45 -13.04 -4.03 -13.30
C GLY A 45 -12.01 -4.82 -12.46
N LEU A 46 -11.85 -4.51 -11.16
CA LEU A 46 -10.78 -5.07 -10.32
C LEU A 46 -10.79 -6.61 -10.27
N HIS A 47 -11.98 -7.21 -10.36
CA HIS A 47 -12.15 -8.66 -10.24
C HIS A 47 -12.20 -9.40 -11.58
N GLU A 48 -12.12 -8.70 -12.72
CA GLU A 48 -12.24 -9.31 -14.04
C GLU A 48 -11.00 -10.14 -14.43
N ARG A 49 -9.86 -9.88 -13.79
CA ARG A 49 -8.59 -10.53 -14.11
C ARG A 49 -7.84 -10.92 -12.84
N THR A 50 -7.38 -12.16 -12.77
CA THR A 50 -6.42 -12.61 -11.76
C THR A 50 -5.00 -12.38 -12.25
N GLY A 51 -4.15 -11.77 -11.42
CA GLY A 51 -2.71 -11.62 -11.68
C GLY A 51 -1.90 -12.83 -11.22
N SER A 52 -0.78 -13.11 -11.88
CA SER A 52 0.25 -14.03 -11.37
C SER A 52 1.28 -13.27 -10.51
N LEU A 53 1.88 -13.97 -9.54
CA LEU A 53 2.99 -13.46 -8.73
C LEU A 53 4.36 -13.72 -9.35
N ASP A 54 4.45 -14.46 -10.47
CA ASP A 54 5.74 -14.93 -11.02
C ASP A 54 6.74 -13.79 -11.25
N ALA A 55 6.32 -12.68 -11.87
CA ALA A 55 7.17 -11.52 -12.11
C ALA A 55 7.67 -10.85 -10.81
N LEU A 56 6.85 -10.86 -9.75
CA LEU A 56 7.24 -10.34 -8.43
C LEU A 56 8.23 -11.30 -7.73
N LEU A 57 8.07 -12.61 -7.91
CA LEU A 57 8.99 -13.62 -7.38
C LEU A 57 10.34 -13.59 -8.10
N GLU A 58 10.34 -13.39 -9.42
CA GLU A 58 11.56 -13.19 -10.21
C GLU A 58 12.33 -11.93 -9.77
N LEU A 59 11.59 -10.85 -9.50
CA LEU A 59 12.13 -9.62 -8.93
C LEU A 59 12.78 -9.87 -7.57
N ALA A 60 12.07 -10.52 -6.65
CA ALA A 60 12.60 -10.86 -5.33
C ALA A 60 13.85 -11.74 -5.41
N ALA A 61 13.86 -12.76 -6.29
CA ALA A 61 15.03 -13.61 -6.50
C ALA A 61 16.23 -12.84 -7.07
N ARG A 62 15.99 -11.81 -7.90
CA ARG A 62 17.06 -10.92 -8.38
C ARG A 62 17.62 -10.08 -7.23
N ASP A 63 16.74 -9.46 -6.45
CA ASP A 63 17.11 -8.64 -5.30
C ASP A 63 17.96 -9.46 -4.30
N GLU A 64 17.58 -10.71 -4.01
CA GLU A 64 18.36 -11.62 -3.16
C GLU A 64 19.76 -11.91 -3.73
N ARG A 65 19.88 -12.15 -5.05
CA ARG A 65 21.18 -12.34 -5.72
C ARG A 65 22.05 -11.07 -5.68
N GLU A 66 21.43 -9.91 -5.65
CA GLU A 66 22.08 -8.59 -5.56
C GLU A 66 22.31 -8.15 -4.10
N GLY A 67 21.96 -8.99 -3.11
CA GLY A 67 22.21 -8.75 -1.69
C GLY A 67 21.10 -8.00 -0.95
N LEU A 68 19.96 -7.76 -1.60
CA LEU A 68 18.75 -7.19 -1.01
C LEU A 68 17.82 -8.33 -0.56
N GLY A 69 17.96 -8.74 0.70
CA GLY A 69 17.10 -9.75 1.33
C GLY A 69 15.84 -9.18 2.00
N ASP A 70 15.31 -9.91 2.98
CA ASP A 70 14.08 -9.53 3.71
C ASP A 70 14.17 -8.13 4.36
N ALA A 71 13.04 -7.42 4.35
CA ALA A 71 12.93 -6.13 5.01
C ALA A 71 12.66 -6.30 6.53
N PRO A 72 13.04 -5.31 7.36
CA PRO A 72 12.67 -5.35 8.77
C PRO A 72 11.16 -5.36 8.98
N TRP A 73 10.70 -6.30 9.80
CA TRP A 73 9.30 -6.33 10.21
C TRP A 73 9.01 -5.24 11.25
N PRO A 74 7.77 -4.74 11.37
CA PRO A 74 7.41 -3.80 12.43
C PRO A 74 7.73 -4.40 13.82
N PRO A 75 8.19 -3.58 14.78
CA PRO A 75 8.78 -4.07 16.04
C PRO A 75 7.79 -4.86 16.91
N HIS A 76 6.49 -4.65 16.74
CA HIS A 76 5.43 -5.29 17.51
C HIS A 76 4.89 -6.57 16.85
N PHE A 77 5.41 -6.97 15.68
CA PHE A 77 4.94 -8.16 14.99
C PHE A 77 5.54 -9.41 15.64
N GLY A 78 4.67 -10.20 16.27
CA GLY A 78 5.03 -11.52 16.78
C GLY A 78 5.61 -12.42 15.69
N LYS A 79 6.52 -13.29 16.10
CA LYS A 79 7.11 -14.32 15.25
C LYS A 79 6.38 -15.65 15.48
N GLN A 80 6.09 -16.39 14.42
CA GLN A 80 5.48 -17.71 14.55
C GLN A 80 6.50 -18.76 15.02
N ARG A 81 6.01 -19.81 15.69
CA ARG A 81 6.86 -20.96 16.07
C ARG A 81 7.40 -21.63 14.81
N GLY A 82 8.72 -21.75 14.70
CA GLY A 82 9.39 -22.38 13.57
C GLY A 82 9.72 -21.44 12.40
N GLU A 83 9.37 -20.16 12.48
CA GLU A 83 9.69 -19.19 11.44
C GLU A 83 11.22 -18.91 11.38
N PRO A 84 11.80 -18.63 10.19
CA PRO A 84 13.21 -18.21 10.05
C PRO A 84 13.55 -16.88 10.77
N LYS A 85 14.84 -16.54 10.89
CA LYS A 85 15.24 -15.26 11.51
C LYS A 85 14.90 -14.10 10.56
N ARG A 86 14.09 -13.16 11.02
CA ARG A 86 13.78 -11.90 10.33
C ARG A 86 14.96 -10.93 10.43
N VAL A 87 15.11 -10.08 9.42
CA VAL A 87 16.04 -8.95 9.47
C VAL A 87 15.57 -7.97 10.56
N GLN A 88 16.51 -7.51 11.38
CA GLN A 88 16.24 -6.48 12.38
C GLN A 88 16.47 -5.10 11.75
N PRO A 89 15.72 -4.06 12.16
CA PRO A 89 16.04 -2.70 11.76
C PRO A 89 17.52 -2.42 12.08
N SER A 90 18.28 -1.92 11.10
CA SER A 90 19.71 -1.67 11.29
C SER A 90 19.90 -0.65 12.41
N ARG A 91 20.58 -1.07 13.49
CA ARG A 91 21.04 -0.16 14.54
C ARG A 91 22.33 0.49 14.04
N ALA A 92 22.23 1.44 13.11
CA ALA A 92 23.34 2.36 12.91
C ALA A 92 23.48 3.15 14.22
N LYS A 93 24.50 2.83 15.03
CA LYS A 93 24.88 3.69 16.14
C LYS A 93 25.21 5.04 15.54
N ARG A 94 24.53 6.11 15.98
CA ARG A 94 25.10 7.45 15.87
C ARG A 94 26.45 7.38 16.56
N THR A 95 27.53 7.53 15.80
CA THR A 95 28.82 7.94 16.36
C THR A 95 28.60 9.29 17.00
N ASP A 96 28.96 9.40 18.29
CA ASP A 96 28.95 10.66 19.06
C ASP A 96 29.68 11.79 18.32
#